data_AF-A0AAV3FGH8-F1
#
_entry.id   AF-A0AAV3FGH8-F1
#
_cell.length_a   1.000
_cell.length_b   1.000
_cell.length_c   1.000
_cell.angle_alpha   90.00
_cell.angle_beta   90.00
_cell.angle_gamma   90.00
#
_symmetry.space_group_name_H-M   'P 1'
#
loop_
_entity.id
_entity.type
_entity.pdbx_description
1 polymer ?
#
loop_
_entity_poly.entity_id
_entity_poly.type
_entity_poly.pdbx_seq_one_letter_code
_entity_poly.pdbx_strand_id
1 'polypeptide(L)'
;MKELERLLGRLTIINIKEIIIILVIMIIVLIINKILINNLFKLLMRGARRTKNYLDNNIVRALENPLKLIVSFVGIYSIFKVINLDSLGIDFLSTYKILRVGIIVSIIYFSYNLTLENSLLYSKLHKNDGGNTIVFPFVSIIIRLIILLVGIIIIANEFGLTGFIAGLGVSGVAFALAAQDTCSNLFGGMVIVLDRPFSIGDWIQAGDVEGVVEEITFRSTRIRTFSMAIATVPNSKLANSNIINWTQRKLRRIHFKFTMDCKTPIESIKNSVNKIENMLKKHDKIDKNLIIVSFNELSTYGFGVFIYFYTDEFEYLKYEKLKEEINIKILEILREENVSLMFLNFDFKGFERRSGNCNLENTELESIKNITEEERGV
;
A
#
# COMPACT_ATOMS: atom_id res chain seq x y z
N MET A 1 -15.54 45.24 -27.45
CA MET A 1 -16.31 46.43 -27.89
C MET A 1 -16.95 46.21 -29.26
N LYS A 2 -16.21 46.04 -30.37
CA LYS A 2 -16.80 45.83 -31.72
C LYS A 2 -17.74 44.61 -31.85
N GLU A 3 -17.44 43.49 -31.21
CA GLU A 3 -18.34 42.31 -31.20
C GLU A 3 -19.62 42.57 -30.40
N LEU A 4 -19.53 43.35 -29.32
CA LEU A 4 -20.67 43.72 -28.48
C LEU A 4 -21.63 44.64 -29.25
N GLU A 5 -21.10 45.59 -30.02
CA GLU A 5 -21.90 46.46 -30.90
C GLU A 5 -22.61 45.68 -32.01
N ARG A 6 -21.96 44.65 -32.58
CA ARG A 6 -22.60 43.76 -33.57
C ARG A 6 -23.73 42.93 -32.96
N LEU A 7 -23.54 42.44 -31.72
CA LEU A 7 -24.57 41.73 -30.99
C LEU A 7 -25.77 42.65 -30.70
N LEU A 8 -25.51 43.84 -30.16
CA LEU A 8 -26.55 44.83 -29.86
C LEU A 8 -27.29 45.28 -31.13
N GLY A 9 -26.57 45.51 -32.23
CA GLY A 9 -27.16 45.87 -33.52
C GLY A 9 -28.01 44.75 -34.14
N ARG A 10 -27.69 43.47 -33.90
CA ARG A 10 -28.54 42.37 -34.35
C ARG A 10 -29.80 42.22 -33.49
N LEU A 11 -29.68 42.46 -32.18
CA LEU A 11 -30.81 42.39 -31.24
C LEU A 11 -31.85 43.51 -31.50
N THR A 12 -31.46 44.64 -32.07
CA THR A 12 -32.37 45.75 -32.41
C THR A 12 -33.11 45.57 -33.74
N ILE A 13 -32.71 44.62 -34.59
CA ILE A 13 -33.29 44.38 -35.94
C ILE A 13 -34.19 43.12 -35.94
N ILE A 14 -34.55 42.59 -34.77
CA ILE A 14 -35.38 41.38 -34.67
C ILE A 14 -36.80 41.67 -35.17
N ASN A 15 -37.27 40.86 -36.12
CA ASN A 15 -38.61 40.99 -36.69
C ASN A 15 -39.69 40.53 -35.70
N ILE A 16 -40.89 41.11 -35.77
CA ILE A 16 -42.05 40.67 -34.97
C ILE A 16 -42.32 39.16 -35.14
N LYS A 17 -42.12 38.62 -36.34
CA LYS A 17 -42.24 37.17 -36.61
C LYS A 17 -41.23 36.32 -35.81
N GLU A 18 -39.99 36.78 -35.68
CA GLU A 18 -38.93 36.09 -34.92
C GLU A 18 -39.24 36.13 -33.41
N ILE A 19 -39.75 37.27 -32.91
CA ILE A 19 -40.19 37.40 -31.50
C ILE A 19 -41.31 36.40 -31.19
N ILE A 20 -42.31 36.27 -32.08
CA ILE A 20 -43.39 35.31 -31.91
C ILE A 20 -42.85 33.88 -31.89
N ILE A 21 -41.92 33.52 -32.78
CA ILE A 21 -41.31 32.19 -32.81
C ILE A 21 -40.53 31.91 -31.51
N ILE A 22 -39.77 32.88 -30.99
CA ILE A 22 -39.03 32.75 -29.73
C ILE A 22 -39.98 32.51 -28.55
N LEU A 23 -41.10 33.27 -28.48
CA LEU A 23 -42.12 33.08 -27.44
C LEU A 23 -42.74 31.67 -27.51
N VAL A 24 -43.04 31.19 -28.72
CA VAL A 24 -43.56 29.83 -28.93
C VAL A 24 -42.55 28.78 -28.48
N ILE A 25 -41.27 28.90 -28.84
CA ILE A 25 -40.20 27.99 -28.39
C ILE A 25 -40.09 27.98 -26.86
N MET A 26 -40.12 29.16 -26.23
CA MET A 26 -40.03 29.27 -24.77
C MET A 26 -41.21 28.58 -24.07
N ILE A 27 -42.43 28.77 -24.59
CA ILE A 27 -43.63 28.09 -24.08
C ILE A 27 -43.50 26.58 -24.25
N ILE A 28 -43.04 26.10 -25.41
CA ILE A 28 -42.83 24.67 -25.68
C ILE A 28 -41.82 24.07 -24.69
N VAL A 29 -40.69 24.73 -24.45
CA VAL A 29 -39.66 24.27 -23.51
C VAL A 29 -40.22 24.16 -22.09
N LEU A 30 -41.00 25.15 -21.64
CA LEU A 30 -41.65 25.12 -20.33
C LEU A 30 -42.69 23.99 -20.22
N ILE A 31 -43.47 23.75 -21.28
CA ILE A 31 -44.44 22.66 -21.37
C ILE A 31 -43.73 21.30 -21.31
N ILE A 32 -42.65 21.11 -22.08
CA ILE A 32 -41.87 19.86 -22.08
C ILE A 32 -41.28 19.63 -20.69
N ASN A 33 -40.65 20.64 -20.09
CA ASN A 33 -40.05 20.52 -18.76
C ASN A 33 -41.09 20.20 -17.67
N LYS A 34 -42.25 20.87 -17.68
CA LYS A 34 -43.27 20.73 -16.63
C LYS A 34 -44.15 19.50 -16.80
N ILE A 35 -44.50 19.14 -18.03
CA ILE A 35 -45.48 18.08 -18.33
C ILE A 35 -44.76 16.81 -18.76
N LEU A 36 -43.99 16.84 -19.84
CA LEU A 36 -43.39 15.63 -20.43
C LEU A 36 -42.33 15.03 -19.50
N ILE A 37 -41.38 15.82 -19.02
CA ILE A 37 -40.29 15.30 -18.18
C ILE A 37 -40.85 14.82 -16.84
N ASN A 38 -41.66 15.63 -16.15
CA ASN A 38 -42.23 15.23 -14.86
C ASN A 38 -43.13 13.98 -14.97
N ASN A 39 -43.91 13.83 -16.04
CA ASN A 39 -44.76 12.65 -16.22
C ASN A 39 -43.93 11.42 -16.63
N LEU A 40 -42.92 11.59 -17.49
CA LEU A 40 -41.97 10.54 -17.85
C LEU A 40 -41.24 10.02 -16.61
N PHE A 41 -40.74 10.91 -15.76
CA PHE A 41 -40.06 10.51 -14.52
C PHE A 41 -40.99 9.85 -13.51
N LYS A 42 -42.26 10.26 -13.42
CA LYS A 42 -43.26 9.53 -12.64
C LYS A 42 -43.48 8.10 -13.16
N LEU A 43 -43.48 7.90 -14.47
CA LEU A 43 -43.60 6.57 -15.10
C LEU A 43 -42.35 5.72 -14.88
N LEU A 44 -41.15 6.30 -15.11
CA LEU A 44 -39.87 5.64 -14.85
C LEU A 44 -39.73 5.24 -13.38
N MET A 45 -40.14 6.11 -12.44
CA MET A 45 -40.17 5.79 -11.01
C MET A 45 -41.18 4.70 -10.67
N ARG A 46 -42.33 4.62 -11.36
CA ARG A 46 -43.29 3.51 -11.18
C ARG A 46 -42.71 2.17 -11.66
N GLY A 47 -41.93 2.18 -12.73
CA GLY A 47 -41.20 1.01 -13.23
C GLY A 47 -40.05 0.59 -12.32
N ALA A 48 -39.22 1.54 -11.90
CA ALA A 48 -38.06 1.31 -11.02
C ALA A 48 -38.47 0.83 -9.61
N ARG A 49 -39.70 1.10 -9.16
CA ARG A 49 -40.26 0.52 -7.93
C ARG A 49 -40.71 -0.95 -8.09
N ARG A 50 -40.95 -1.42 -9.32
CA ARG A 50 -41.32 -2.82 -9.60
C ARG A 50 -40.09 -3.73 -9.65
N THR A 51 -38.94 -3.21 -10.05
CA THR A 51 -37.66 -3.90 -9.87
C THR A 51 -37.25 -3.83 -8.40
N LYS A 52 -36.95 -4.99 -7.77
CA LYS A 52 -36.43 -5.04 -6.39
C LYS A 52 -35.02 -4.41 -6.24
N ASN A 53 -34.41 -3.93 -7.34
CA ASN A 53 -33.09 -3.33 -7.36
C ASN A 53 -33.13 -1.86 -6.91
N TYR A 54 -32.45 -1.59 -5.79
CA TYR A 54 -32.27 -0.24 -5.23
C TYR A 54 -31.55 0.75 -6.17
N LEU A 55 -30.77 0.23 -7.12
CA LEU A 55 -30.01 1.01 -8.11
C LEU A 55 -30.93 1.79 -9.07
N ASP A 56 -32.03 1.17 -9.47
CA ASP A 56 -32.91 1.69 -10.50
C ASP A 56 -33.61 2.97 -10.02
N ASN A 57 -34.01 3.02 -8.74
CA ASN A 57 -34.71 4.18 -8.19
C ASN A 57 -33.80 5.42 -8.06
N ASN A 58 -32.51 5.24 -7.77
CA ASN A 58 -31.60 6.34 -7.55
C ASN A 58 -31.03 6.91 -8.84
N ILE A 59 -30.75 6.05 -9.83
CA ILE A 59 -30.36 6.49 -11.17
C ILE A 59 -31.48 7.32 -11.80
N VAL A 60 -32.72 6.85 -11.69
CA VAL A 60 -33.89 7.58 -12.21
C VAL A 60 -34.05 8.93 -11.52
N ARG A 61 -33.85 9.04 -10.19
CA ARG A 61 -33.88 10.34 -9.50
C ARG A 61 -32.73 11.26 -9.91
N ALA A 62 -31.52 10.71 -10.05
CA ALA A 62 -30.34 11.49 -10.45
C ALA A 62 -30.48 12.07 -11.87
N LEU A 63 -31.21 11.38 -12.75
CA LEU A 63 -31.42 11.77 -14.15
C LEU A 63 -32.48 12.86 -14.35
N GLU A 64 -33.38 13.07 -13.38
CA GLU A 64 -34.52 13.99 -13.51
C GLU A 64 -34.10 15.43 -13.85
N ASN A 65 -33.23 16.00 -13.02
CA ASN A 65 -32.82 17.40 -13.19
C ASN A 65 -31.84 17.59 -14.37
N PRO A 66 -30.87 16.69 -14.64
CA PRO A 66 -30.05 16.74 -15.85
C PRO A 66 -30.83 16.74 -17.15
N LEU A 67 -31.92 15.95 -17.26
CA LEU A 67 -32.75 15.95 -18.46
C LEU A 67 -33.53 17.26 -18.65
N LYS A 68 -34.03 17.86 -17.56
CA LYS A 68 -34.63 19.22 -17.62
C LYS A 68 -33.61 20.24 -18.10
N LEU A 69 -32.35 20.10 -17.68
CA LEU A 69 -31.26 20.97 -18.10
C LEU A 69 -30.99 20.80 -19.61
N ILE A 70 -30.91 19.56 -20.14
CA ILE A 70 -30.76 19.32 -21.59
C ILE A 70 -31.88 20.00 -22.38
N VAL A 71 -33.14 19.80 -22.00
CA VAL A 71 -34.29 20.38 -22.71
C VAL A 71 -34.24 21.91 -22.69
N SER A 72 -33.77 22.50 -21.58
CA SER A 72 -33.57 23.94 -21.46
C SER A 72 -32.48 24.44 -22.40
N PHE A 73 -31.35 23.73 -22.50
CA PHE A 73 -30.25 24.06 -23.43
C PHE A 73 -30.63 23.88 -24.90
N VAL A 74 -31.44 22.87 -25.24
CA VAL A 74 -32.00 22.70 -26.60
C VAL A 74 -32.95 23.86 -26.95
N GLY A 75 -33.72 24.34 -25.97
CA GLY A 75 -34.55 25.53 -26.11
C GLY A 75 -33.72 26.78 -26.41
N ILE A 76 -32.68 27.03 -25.62
CA ILE A 76 -31.74 28.14 -25.80
C ILE A 76 -31.05 28.05 -27.17
N TYR A 77 -30.57 26.87 -27.57
CA TYR A 77 -30.01 26.59 -28.89
C TYR A 77 -30.99 26.99 -30.01
N SER A 78 -32.25 26.59 -29.88
CA SER A 78 -33.29 26.87 -30.88
C SER A 78 -33.57 28.37 -31.00
N ILE A 79 -33.62 29.10 -29.88
CA ILE A 79 -33.77 30.57 -29.86
C ILE A 79 -32.59 31.24 -30.56
N PHE A 80 -31.37 30.83 -30.23
CA PHE A 80 -30.15 31.40 -30.81
C PHE A 80 -30.00 31.14 -32.31
N LYS A 81 -30.49 29.99 -32.78
CA LYS A 81 -30.58 29.69 -34.21
C LYS A 81 -31.59 30.58 -34.95
N VAL A 82 -32.72 30.91 -34.33
CA VAL A 82 -33.73 31.83 -34.91
C VAL A 82 -33.18 33.26 -35.02
N ILE A 83 -32.43 33.71 -34.02
CA ILE A 83 -31.75 35.02 -34.05
C ILE A 83 -30.62 35.05 -35.11
N ASN A 84 -30.21 33.87 -35.59
CA ASN A 84 -29.12 33.65 -36.53
C ASN A 84 -27.80 34.21 -36.00
N LEU A 85 -27.46 33.88 -34.75
CA LEU A 85 -26.21 34.33 -34.12
C LEU A 85 -24.96 33.90 -34.88
N ASP A 86 -25.01 32.75 -35.56
CA ASP A 86 -23.89 32.24 -36.35
C ASP A 86 -23.49 33.21 -37.49
N SER A 87 -24.43 34.03 -37.97
CA SER A 87 -24.16 35.07 -38.99
C SER A 87 -23.22 36.19 -38.50
N LEU A 88 -23.02 36.33 -37.19
CA LEU A 88 -22.13 37.35 -36.60
C LEU A 88 -20.65 36.98 -36.75
N GLY A 89 -20.33 35.73 -37.10
CA GLY A 89 -18.95 35.25 -37.28
C GLY A 89 -18.15 35.20 -35.97
N ILE A 90 -18.81 35.24 -34.82
CA ILE A 90 -18.18 35.22 -33.51
C ILE A 90 -18.04 33.76 -33.06
N ASP A 91 -16.83 33.21 -33.14
CA ASP A 91 -16.58 31.79 -32.92
C ASP A 91 -16.92 31.32 -31.49
N PHE A 92 -16.80 32.18 -30.46
CA PHE A 92 -17.14 31.80 -29.08
C PHE A 92 -18.65 31.71 -28.82
N LEU A 93 -19.49 32.32 -29.66
CA LEU A 93 -20.95 32.36 -29.53
C LEU A 93 -21.66 31.40 -30.47
N SER A 94 -20.90 30.55 -31.14
CA SER A 94 -21.46 29.58 -32.07
C SER A 94 -22.54 28.72 -31.42
N THR A 95 -23.69 28.64 -32.10
CA THR A 95 -24.90 28.00 -31.56
C THR A 95 -24.63 26.52 -31.21
N TYR A 96 -23.80 25.81 -32.00
CA TYR A 96 -23.47 24.41 -31.71
C TYR A 96 -22.61 24.22 -30.44
N LYS A 97 -21.74 25.19 -30.09
CA LYS A 97 -20.91 25.13 -28.87
C LYS A 97 -21.77 25.24 -27.62
N ILE A 98 -22.79 26.10 -27.63
CA ILE A 98 -23.75 26.27 -26.53
C ILE A 98 -24.48 24.96 -26.23
N LEU A 99 -24.91 24.24 -27.27
CA LEU A 99 -25.56 22.94 -27.11
C LEU A 99 -24.59 21.88 -26.53
N ARG A 100 -23.35 21.82 -27.03
CA ARG A 100 -22.33 20.91 -26.50
C ARG A 100 -22.01 21.18 -25.03
N VAL A 101 -21.79 22.44 -24.67
CA VAL A 101 -21.56 22.84 -23.26
C VAL A 101 -22.77 22.47 -22.40
N GLY A 102 -23.99 22.67 -22.88
CA GLY A 102 -25.21 22.24 -22.20
C GLY A 102 -25.25 20.73 -21.93
N ILE A 103 -24.89 19.91 -22.92
CA ILE A 103 -24.80 18.45 -22.78
C ILE A 103 -23.72 18.07 -21.75
N ILE A 104 -22.54 18.69 -21.83
CA ILE A 104 -21.42 18.44 -20.90
C ILE A 104 -21.83 18.79 -19.46
N VAL A 105 -22.45 19.96 -19.24
CA VAL A 105 -22.95 20.38 -17.92
C VAL A 105 -24.02 19.42 -17.40
N SER A 106 -24.94 18.95 -18.26
CA SER A 106 -25.92 17.92 -17.89
C SER A 106 -25.27 16.61 -17.46
N ILE A 107 -24.24 16.16 -18.18
CA ILE A 107 -23.51 14.93 -17.83
C ILE A 107 -22.79 15.10 -16.50
N ILE A 108 -22.07 16.21 -16.29
CA ILE A 108 -21.39 16.52 -15.02
C ILE A 108 -22.40 16.53 -13.88
N TYR A 109 -23.53 17.20 -14.06
CA TYR A 109 -24.56 17.31 -13.04
C TYR A 109 -25.22 15.96 -12.73
N PHE A 110 -25.43 15.13 -13.76
CA PHE A 110 -25.89 13.75 -13.59
C PHE A 110 -24.88 12.91 -12.80
N SER A 111 -23.61 12.92 -13.20
CA SER A 111 -22.53 12.19 -12.52
C SER A 111 -22.32 12.67 -11.08
N TYR A 112 -22.44 13.98 -10.84
CA TYR A 112 -22.40 14.57 -9.50
C TYR A 112 -23.59 14.09 -8.64
N ASN A 113 -24.80 14.09 -9.19
CA ASN A 113 -25.98 13.57 -8.48
C ASN A 113 -25.90 12.06 -8.21
N LEU A 114 -25.19 11.30 -9.05
CA LEU A 114 -24.90 9.89 -8.81
C LEU A 114 -24.00 9.69 -7.59
N THR A 115 -23.13 10.66 -7.29
CA THR A 115 -22.25 10.64 -6.11
C THR A 115 -22.88 11.17 -4.82
N LEU A 116 -24.15 11.63 -4.83
CA LEU A 116 -24.87 12.10 -3.65
C LEU A 116 -25.54 10.96 -2.85
N GLU A 117 -25.69 11.22 -1.54
CA GLU A 117 -26.41 10.64 -0.39
C GLU A 117 -27.45 9.49 -0.55
N ASN A 118 -27.81 9.06 -1.76
CA ASN A 118 -28.66 7.90 -2.03
C ASN A 118 -27.91 6.75 -2.70
N SER A 119 -26.65 6.91 -3.12
CA SER A 119 -25.95 5.85 -3.84
C SER A 119 -25.38 4.80 -2.88
N LEU A 120 -25.79 3.53 -3.10
CA LEU A 120 -25.06 2.26 -2.97
C LEU A 120 -24.18 1.96 -1.74
N LEU A 121 -23.30 2.89 -1.37
CA LEU A 121 -22.28 2.77 -0.35
C LEU A 121 -22.78 3.16 1.05
N TYR A 122 -23.71 4.12 1.14
CA TYR A 122 -24.15 4.64 2.45
C TYR A 122 -25.10 3.68 3.19
N SER A 123 -25.99 2.97 2.48
CA SER A 123 -27.07 2.18 3.11
C SER A 123 -26.71 0.72 3.43
N LYS A 124 -25.72 0.13 2.75
CA LYS A 124 -25.26 -1.25 3.01
C LYS A 124 -24.24 -1.36 4.14
N LEU A 125 -23.53 -0.29 4.46
CA LEU A 125 -22.38 -0.33 5.37
C LEU A 125 -22.69 0.24 6.77
N HIS A 126 -23.70 1.11 6.87
CA HIS A 126 -24.19 1.60 8.17
C HIS A 126 -24.96 0.57 9.00
N LYS A 127 -25.27 -0.60 8.44
CA LYS A 127 -26.07 -1.61 9.12
C LYS A 127 -25.28 -2.66 9.92
N ASN A 128 -23.95 -2.74 9.78
CA ASN A 128 -23.20 -3.81 10.45
C ASN A 128 -21.86 -3.48 11.11
N ASP A 129 -21.15 -2.38 10.81
CA ASP A 129 -19.81 -2.20 11.40
C ASP A 129 -19.62 -0.81 12.02
N GLY A 130 -19.37 -0.79 13.34
CA GLY A 130 -19.12 0.40 14.17
C GLY A 130 -17.78 1.11 13.93
N GLY A 131 -17.17 0.97 12.77
CA GLY A 131 -15.85 1.53 12.50
C GLY A 131 -15.53 1.62 11.02
N ASN A 132 -16.02 2.67 10.35
CA ASN A 132 -15.37 3.37 9.21
C ASN A 132 -16.31 4.39 8.55
N THR A 133 -17.02 5.18 9.35
CA THR A 133 -18.00 6.18 8.91
C THR A 133 -17.36 7.36 8.15
N ILE A 134 -16.03 7.50 8.18
CA ILE A 134 -15.31 8.68 7.67
C ILE A 134 -14.70 8.44 6.26
N VAL A 135 -14.41 7.20 5.88
CA VAL A 135 -13.73 6.88 4.60
C VAL A 135 -14.65 7.14 3.39
N PHE A 136 -15.94 6.83 3.51
CA PHE A 136 -16.90 6.95 2.42
C PHE A 136 -17.21 8.40 1.99
N PRO A 137 -17.43 9.35 2.93
CA PRO A 137 -17.50 10.76 2.59
C PRO A 137 -16.25 11.26 1.87
N PHE A 138 -15.06 10.81 2.29
CA PHE A 138 -13.79 11.26 1.72
C PHE A 138 -13.61 10.81 0.26
N VAL A 139 -13.88 9.52 -0.05
CA VAL A 139 -13.83 9.00 -1.42
C VAL A 139 -14.85 9.71 -2.32
N SER A 140 -16.05 9.96 -1.81
CA SER A 140 -17.11 10.66 -2.56
C SER A 140 -16.71 12.09 -2.92
N ILE A 141 -16.05 12.81 -2.01
CA ILE A 141 -15.51 14.15 -2.26
C ILE A 141 -14.45 14.12 -3.36
N ILE A 142 -13.53 13.15 -3.32
CA ILE A 142 -12.49 13.01 -4.36
C ILE A 142 -13.10 12.76 -5.73
N ILE A 143 -14.05 11.82 -5.84
CA ILE A 143 -14.71 11.52 -7.12
C ILE A 143 -15.43 12.76 -7.67
N ARG A 144 -16.11 13.54 -6.81
CA ARG A 144 -16.77 14.78 -7.23
C ARG A 144 -15.77 15.82 -7.74
N LEU A 145 -14.64 15.97 -7.06
CA LEU A 145 -13.58 16.87 -7.49
C LEU A 145 -13.06 16.47 -8.89
N ILE A 146 -12.85 15.17 -9.12
CA ILE A 146 -12.42 14.64 -10.42
C ILE A 146 -13.47 14.92 -11.51
N ILE A 147 -14.75 14.62 -11.25
CA ILE A 147 -15.85 14.87 -12.19
C ILE A 147 -15.90 16.36 -12.58
N LEU A 148 -15.76 17.26 -11.60
CA LEU A 148 -15.77 18.70 -11.83
C LEU A 148 -14.54 19.18 -12.60
N LEU A 149 -13.34 18.70 -12.26
CA LEU A 149 -12.10 19.04 -12.97
C LEU A 149 -12.14 18.58 -14.43
N VAL A 150 -12.53 17.33 -14.69
CA VAL A 150 -12.70 16.80 -16.05
C VAL A 150 -13.73 17.62 -16.81
N GLY A 151 -14.85 17.95 -16.16
CA GLY A 151 -15.88 18.79 -16.75
C GLY A 151 -15.38 20.17 -17.19
N ILE A 152 -14.62 20.84 -16.32
CA ILE A 152 -14.00 22.14 -16.63
C ILE A 152 -13.03 22.02 -17.82
N ILE A 153 -12.22 20.96 -17.88
CA ILE A 153 -11.27 20.74 -18.98
C ILE A 153 -12.00 20.57 -20.32
N ILE A 154 -13.08 19.77 -20.36
CA ILE A 154 -13.87 19.56 -21.58
C ILE A 154 -14.51 20.88 -22.04
N ILE A 155 -15.08 21.66 -21.11
CA ILE A 155 -15.68 22.97 -21.43
C ILE A 155 -14.59 23.95 -21.93
N ALA A 156 -13.44 24.00 -21.27
CA ALA A 156 -12.33 24.85 -21.67
C ALA A 156 -11.84 24.54 -23.09
N ASN A 157 -11.91 23.27 -23.51
CA ASN A 157 -11.53 22.85 -24.85
C ASN A 157 -12.49 23.37 -25.92
N GLU A 158 -13.81 23.45 -25.64
CA GLU A 158 -14.79 24.02 -26.57
C GLU A 158 -14.54 25.52 -26.85
N PHE A 159 -13.95 26.24 -25.89
CA PHE A 159 -13.57 27.65 -26.04
C PHE A 159 -12.14 27.86 -26.54
N GLY A 160 -11.42 26.80 -26.89
CA GLY A 160 -10.03 26.91 -27.38
C GLY A 160 -9.04 27.37 -26.31
N LEU A 161 -9.34 27.19 -25.02
CA LEU A 161 -8.49 27.58 -23.90
C LEU A 161 -7.36 26.56 -23.67
N THR A 162 -6.60 26.25 -24.72
CA THR A 162 -5.52 25.25 -24.72
C THR A 162 -4.43 25.59 -23.69
N GLY A 163 -4.09 26.88 -23.53
CA GLY A 163 -3.15 27.34 -22.50
C GLY A 163 -3.64 27.08 -21.06
N PHE A 164 -4.95 27.19 -20.80
CA PHE A 164 -5.54 26.86 -19.51
C PHE A 164 -5.48 25.35 -19.23
N ILE A 165 -5.82 24.54 -20.24
CA ILE A 165 -5.74 23.07 -20.16
C ILE A 165 -4.29 22.63 -19.93
N ALA A 166 -3.32 23.23 -20.65
CA ALA A 166 -1.91 22.95 -20.47
C ALA A 166 -1.44 23.29 -19.04
N GLY A 167 -1.86 24.45 -18.50
CA GLY A 167 -1.57 24.83 -17.11
C GLY A 167 -2.14 23.85 -16.08
N LEU A 168 -3.39 23.40 -16.27
CA LEU A 168 -3.99 22.35 -15.44
C LEU A 168 -3.26 21.02 -15.57
N GLY A 169 -2.78 20.65 -16.76
CA GLY A 169 -1.98 19.46 -16.99
C GLY A 169 -0.67 19.47 -16.19
N VAL A 170 0.09 20.57 -16.28
CA VAL A 170 1.36 20.74 -15.52
C VAL A 170 1.09 20.72 -14.01
N SER A 171 0.04 21.41 -13.56
CA SER A 171 -0.36 21.42 -12.15
C SER A 171 -0.81 20.04 -11.66
N GLY A 172 -1.47 19.27 -12.52
CA GLY A 172 -1.88 17.89 -12.26
C GLY A 172 -0.69 16.95 -12.07
N VAL A 173 0.38 17.12 -12.84
CA VAL A 173 1.63 16.35 -12.64
C VAL A 173 2.27 16.68 -11.29
N ALA A 174 2.36 17.97 -10.94
CA ALA A 174 2.88 18.39 -9.63
C ALA A 174 2.06 17.79 -8.46
N PHE A 175 0.72 17.80 -8.59
CA PHE A 175 -0.16 17.16 -7.62
C PHE A 175 0.03 15.64 -7.56
N ALA A 176 0.18 14.97 -8.71
CA ALA A 176 0.40 13.53 -8.78
C ALA A 176 1.72 13.11 -8.11
N LEU A 177 2.79 13.89 -8.31
CA LEU A 177 4.07 13.67 -7.63
C LEU A 177 3.92 13.84 -6.10
N ALA A 178 3.20 14.86 -5.65
CA ALA A 178 2.92 15.05 -4.22
C ALA A 178 2.06 13.92 -3.62
N ALA A 179 1.16 13.33 -4.40
CA ALA A 179 0.28 12.25 -3.97
C ALA A 179 0.92 10.84 -4.09
N GLN A 180 2.10 10.74 -4.72
CA GLN A 180 2.74 9.47 -5.09
C GLN A 180 2.89 8.52 -3.89
N ASP A 181 3.33 9.03 -2.73
CA ASP A 181 3.54 8.22 -1.52
C ASP A 181 2.23 7.66 -0.97
N THR A 182 1.15 8.45 -1.03
CA THR A 182 -0.17 7.99 -0.58
C THR A 182 -0.66 6.84 -1.46
N CYS A 183 -0.56 7.00 -2.77
CA CYS A 183 -0.91 5.97 -3.72
C CYS A 183 -0.04 4.71 -3.57
N SER A 184 1.28 4.88 -3.41
CA SER A 184 2.21 3.76 -3.21
C SER A 184 1.87 2.93 -1.98
N ASN A 185 1.51 3.58 -0.86
CA ASN A 185 1.08 2.87 0.35
C ASN A 185 -0.25 2.14 0.20
N LEU A 186 -1.20 2.71 -0.54
CA LEU A 186 -2.47 2.05 -0.84
C LEU A 186 -2.27 0.80 -1.70
N PHE A 187 -1.48 0.92 -2.77
CA PHE A 187 -1.16 -0.24 -3.63
C PHE A 187 -0.32 -1.28 -2.89
N GLY A 188 0.65 -0.86 -2.07
CA GLY A 188 1.41 -1.78 -1.22
C GLY A 188 0.51 -2.53 -0.24
N GLY A 189 -0.49 -1.86 0.34
CA GLY A 189 -1.48 -2.50 1.21
C GLY A 189 -2.33 -3.53 0.47
N MET A 190 -2.76 -3.19 -0.75
CA MET A 190 -3.51 -4.10 -1.61
C MET A 190 -2.70 -5.35 -1.96
N VAL A 191 -1.42 -5.20 -2.32
CA VAL A 191 -0.51 -6.32 -2.63
C VAL A 191 -0.34 -7.23 -1.41
N ILE A 192 -0.09 -6.67 -0.21
CA ILE A 192 0.03 -7.46 1.03
C ILE A 192 -1.23 -8.30 1.29
N VAL A 193 -2.42 -7.75 1.06
CA VAL A 193 -3.69 -8.45 1.27
C VAL A 193 -3.96 -9.54 0.22
N LEU A 194 -3.55 -9.30 -1.02
CA LEU A 194 -3.76 -10.23 -2.14
C LEU A 194 -2.75 -11.38 -2.11
N ASP A 195 -1.46 -11.07 -2.03
CA ASP A 195 -0.38 -12.06 -2.11
C ASP A 195 -0.14 -12.74 -0.76
N ARG A 196 -0.54 -12.09 0.35
CA ARG A 196 -0.42 -12.58 1.73
C ARG A 196 0.97 -13.16 2.07
N PRO A 197 2.06 -12.40 1.86
CA PRO A 197 3.40 -12.84 2.28
C PRO A 197 3.49 -13.07 3.81
N PHE A 198 2.60 -12.44 4.57
CA PHE A 198 2.41 -12.63 6.01
C PHE A 198 0.98 -12.29 6.41
N SER A 199 0.57 -12.74 7.59
CA SER A 199 -0.72 -12.45 8.22
C SER A 199 -0.57 -11.82 9.59
N ILE A 200 -1.65 -11.28 10.14
CA ILE A 200 -1.70 -10.81 11.54
C ILE A 200 -1.36 -12.00 12.44
N GLY A 201 -0.40 -11.79 13.37
CA GLY A 201 0.15 -12.82 14.24
C GLY A 201 1.45 -13.46 13.74
N ASP A 202 1.86 -13.22 12.50
CA ASP A 202 3.13 -13.73 11.99
C ASP A 202 4.32 -12.95 12.57
N TRP A 203 5.38 -13.65 12.92
CA TRP A 203 6.69 -13.07 13.20
C TRP A 203 7.42 -12.86 11.87
N ILE A 204 7.65 -11.60 11.55
CA ILE A 204 8.34 -11.19 10.33
C ILE A 204 9.57 -10.35 10.64
N GLN A 205 10.52 -10.38 9.70
CA GLN A 205 11.64 -9.46 9.62
C GLN A 205 11.60 -8.78 8.24
N ALA A 206 11.58 -7.45 8.23
CA ALA A 206 11.54 -6.64 7.02
C ALA A 206 12.49 -5.43 7.17
N GLY A 207 13.66 -5.52 6.52
CA GLY A 207 14.76 -4.58 6.73
C GLY A 207 15.19 -4.56 8.20
N ASP A 208 15.21 -3.37 8.81
CA ASP A 208 15.65 -3.16 10.19
C ASP A 208 14.54 -3.42 11.24
N VAL A 209 13.34 -3.80 10.81
CA VAL A 209 12.21 -4.04 11.70
C VAL A 209 11.92 -5.52 11.80
N GLU A 210 11.93 -6.02 13.03
CA GLU A 210 11.62 -7.41 13.36
C GLU A 210 10.60 -7.48 14.49
N GLY A 211 9.59 -8.34 14.33
CA GLY A 211 8.58 -8.55 15.35
C GLY A 211 7.32 -9.24 14.85
N VAL A 212 6.27 -9.21 15.67
CA VAL A 212 4.97 -9.85 15.37
C VAL A 212 4.01 -8.83 14.78
N VAL A 213 3.35 -9.18 13.67
CA VAL A 213 2.36 -8.31 13.03
C VAL A 213 1.10 -8.22 13.89
N GLU A 214 0.75 -7.01 14.34
CA GLU A 214 -0.47 -6.78 15.14
C GLU A 214 -1.65 -6.32 14.29
N GLU A 215 -1.40 -5.44 13.32
CA GLU A 215 -2.46 -4.80 12.54
C GLU A 215 -1.97 -4.48 11.13
N ILE A 216 -2.79 -4.76 10.13
CA ILE A 216 -2.58 -4.33 8.74
C ILE A 216 -3.69 -3.34 8.39
N THR A 217 -3.32 -2.08 8.16
CA THR A 217 -4.24 -1.01 7.72
C THR A 217 -4.06 -0.71 6.23
N PHE A 218 -4.87 0.19 5.68
CA PHE A 218 -4.79 0.56 4.26
C PHE A 218 -3.44 1.16 3.83
N ARG A 219 -2.72 1.84 4.74
CA ARG A 219 -1.46 2.54 4.43
C ARG A 219 -0.22 2.00 5.16
N SER A 220 -0.41 1.29 6.26
CA SER A 220 0.68 0.85 7.12
C SER A 220 0.38 -0.44 7.86
N THR A 221 1.44 -1.17 8.20
CA THR A 221 1.40 -2.33 9.08
C THR A 221 2.03 -1.96 10.42
N ARG A 222 1.40 -2.39 11.52
CA ARG A 222 1.95 -2.27 12.87
C ARG A 222 2.60 -3.58 13.26
N ILE A 223 3.86 -3.50 13.65
CA ILE A 223 4.69 -4.64 14.06
C ILE A 223 5.12 -4.42 15.50
N ARG A 224 4.82 -5.36 16.40
CA ARG A 224 5.29 -5.38 17.78
C ARG A 224 6.70 -5.94 17.83
N THR A 225 7.68 -5.12 18.15
CA THR A 225 9.06 -5.55 18.31
C THR A 225 9.25 -6.41 19.56
N PHE A 226 10.37 -7.13 19.66
CA PHE A 226 10.73 -7.89 20.86
C PHE A 226 11.04 -7.01 22.08
N SER A 227 11.31 -5.71 21.86
CA SER A 227 11.36 -4.68 22.91
C SER A 227 9.98 -4.18 23.34
N MET A 228 8.90 -4.81 22.87
CA MET A 228 7.50 -4.46 23.11
C MET A 228 7.05 -3.09 22.58
N ALA A 229 7.81 -2.47 21.68
CA ALA A 229 7.42 -1.24 21.00
C ALA A 229 6.60 -1.53 19.72
N ILE A 230 5.76 -0.58 19.29
CA ILE A 230 5.04 -0.67 18.00
C ILE A 230 5.85 0.08 16.94
N ALA A 231 6.39 -0.66 15.97
CA ALA A 231 6.90 -0.09 14.73
C ALA A 231 5.74 0.04 13.72
N THR A 232 5.46 1.27 13.27
CA THR A 232 4.50 1.52 12.19
C THR A 232 5.26 1.63 10.87
N VAL A 233 5.11 0.64 10.01
CA VAL A 233 5.84 0.57 8.74
C VAL A 233 4.88 0.89 7.59
N PRO A 234 5.22 1.82 6.68
CA PRO A 234 4.44 2.07 5.47
C PRO A 234 4.34 0.81 4.60
N ASN A 235 3.15 0.52 4.09
CA ASN A 235 2.92 -0.69 3.29
C ASN A 235 3.76 -0.70 2.00
N SER A 236 4.02 0.48 1.43
CA SER A 236 4.92 0.61 0.26
C SER A 236 6.33 0.11 0.56
N LYS A 237 6.85 0.38 1.76
CA LYS A 237 8.18 -0.08 2.17
C LYS A 237 8.21 -1.60 2.31
N LEU A 238 7.17 -2.19 2.91
CA LEU A 238 7.06 -3.64 3.07
C LEU A 238 6.93 -4.34 1.73
N ALA A 239 6.06 -3.86 0.84
CA ALA A 239 5.85 -4.43 -0.48
C ALA A 239 7.10 -4.37 -1.38
N ASN A 240 8.00 -3.40 -1.15
CA ASN A 240 9.24 -3.22 -1.90
C ASN A 240 10.48 -3.83 -1.20
N SER A 241 10.31 -4.46 -0.04
CA SER A 241 11.42 -5.02 0.75
C SER A 241 11.39 -6.54 0.75
N ASN A 242 12.55 -7.16 1.01
CA ASN A 242 12.61 -8.58 1.31
C ASN A 242 11.98 -8.82 2.69
N ILE A 243 11.00 -9.73 2.73
CA ILE A 243 10.31 -10.11 3.97
C ILE A 243 10.68 -11.55 4.29
N ILE A 244 11.21 -11.76 5.49
CA ILE A 244 11.43 -13.09 6.05
C ILE A 244 10.29 -13.38 7.01
N ASN A 245 9.50 -14.42 6.74
CA ASN A 245 8.43 -14.87 7.62
C ASN A 245 8.92 -16.06 8.47
N TRP A 246 9.27 -15.77 9.72
CA TRP A 246 9.80 -16.76 10.66
C TRP A 246 8.72 -17.73 11.15
N THR A 247 7.44 -17.33 11.12
CA THR A 247 6.32 -18.22 11.48
C THR A 247 6.17 -19.36 10.47
N GLN A 248 6.42 -19.11 9.18
CA GLN A 248 6.28 -20.12 8.12
C GLN A 248 7.47 -21.09 7.99
N ARG A 249 8.47 -21.01 8.87
CA ARG A 249 9.62 -21.92 8.82
C ARG A 249 9.19 -23.38 9.08
N LYS A 250 9.77 -24.32 8.34
CA LYS A 250 9.53 -25.77 8.52
C LYS A 250 10.47 -26.43 9.52
N LEU A 251 11.65 -25.86 9.69
CA LEU A 251 12.68 -26.34 10.59
C LEU A 251 13.44 -25.13 11.13
N ARG A 252 13.95 -25.26 12.34
CA ARG A 252 14.81 -24.26 12.98
C ARG A 252 16.22 -24.80 13.07
N ARG A 253 17.17 -24.02 12.55
CA ARG A 253 18.59 -24.34 12.61
C ARG A 253 19.15 -24.10 14.00
N ILE A 254 19.94 -25.05 14.51
CA ILE A 254 20.83 -24.88 15.66
C ILE A 254 22.24 -25.14 15.15
N HIS A 255 23.15 -24.21 15.41
CA HIS A 255 24.56 -24.43 15.19
C HIS A 255 25.36 -23.84 16.34
N PHE A 256 26.47 -24.49 16.66
CA PHE A 256 27.46 -23.96 17.58
C PHE A 256 28.79 -24.66 17.29
N LYS A 257 29.85 -24.02 17.75
CA LYS A 257 31.22 -24.46 17.57
C LYS A 257 31.89 -24.41 18.93
N PHE A 258 32.66 -25.44 19.24
CA PHE A 258 33.48 -25.43 20.43
C PHE A 258 34.89 -25.90 20.10
N THR A 259 35.84 -25.46 20.90
CA THR A 259 37.27 -25.73 20.69
C THR A 259 37.77 -26.65 21.78
N MET A 260 38.44 -27.74 21.40
CA MET A 260 39.12 -28.68 22.29
C MET A 260 40.59 -28.27 22.44
N ASP A 261 41.22 -28.60 23.56
CA ASP A 261 42.66 -28.37 23.78
C ASP A 261 43.52 -29.06 22.69
N CYS A 262 44.58 -28.41 22.22
CA CYS A 262 45.59 -28.99 21.32
C CYS A 262 46.20 -30.31 21.83
N LYS A 263 46.18 -30.52 23.14
CA LYS A 263 46.66 -31.75 23.80
C LYS A 263 45.68 -32.91 23.70
N THR A 264 44.46 -32.67 23.19
CA THR A 264 43.44 -33.72 23.07
C THR A 264 43.91 -34.80 22.09
N PRO A 265 43.94 -36.09 22.50
CA PRO A 265 44.30 -37.18 21.61
C PRO A 265 43.35 -37.32 20.43
N ILE A 266 43.87 -37.67 19.25
CA ILE A 266 43.09 -37.85 18.01
C ILE A 266 41.94 -38.85 18.21
N GLU A 267 42.16 -39.90 18.99
CA GLU A 267 41.15 -40.92 19.27
C GLU A 267 39.97 -40.36 20.08
N SER A 268 40.24 -39.56 21.12
CA SER A 268 39.21 -38.84 21.89
C SER A 268 38.42 -37.86 21.01
N ILE A 269 39.06 -37.18 20.05
CA ILE A 269 38.39 -36.29 19.10
C ILE A 269 37.40 -37.09 18.24
N LYS A 270 37.87 -38.18 17.61
CA LYS A 270 37.03 -39.04 16.76
C LYS A 270 35.86 -39.64 17.54
N ASN A 271 36.12 -40.14 18.75
CA ASN A 271 35.08 -40.72 19.61
C ASN A 271 34.06 -39.68 20.03
N SER A 272 34.49 -38.47 20.42
CA SER A 272 33.59 -37.37 20.78
C SER A 272 32.67 -37.00 19.62
N VAL A 273 33.23 -36.79 18.42
CA VAL A 273 32.46 -36.47 17.21
C VAL A 273 31.42 -37.56 16.92
N ASN A 274 31.83 -38.83 16.91
CA ASN A 274 30.94 -39.96 16.65
C ASN A 274 29.84 -40.11 17.72
N LYS A 275 30.18 -39.96 19.00
CA LYS A 275 29.23 -40.03 20.12
C LYS A 275 28.21 -38.91 20.04
N ILE A 276 28.64 -37.67 19.75
CA ILE A 276 27.75 -36.52 19.60
C ILE A 276 26.81 -36.73 18.41
N GLU A 277 27.33 -37.15 17.26
CA GLU A 277 26.51 -37.42 16.07
C GLU A 277 25.44 -38.49 16.37
N ASN A 278 25.83 -39.58 17.04
CA ASN A 278 24.91 -40.64 17.45
C ASN A 278 23.87 -40.16 18.47
N MET A 279 24.25 -39.29 19.40
CA MET A 279 23.32 -38.70 20.38
C MET A 279 22.26 -37.83 19.67
N LEU A 280 22.67 -36.99 18.71
CA LEU A 280 21.76 -36.16 17.93
C LEU A 280 20.82 -37.02 17.05
N LYS A 281 21.34 -38.08 16.40
CA LYS A 281 20.52 -39.01 15.57
C LYS A 281 19.46 -39.77 16.36
N LYS A 282 19.69 -39.99 17.66
CA LYS A 282 18.73 -40.66 18.57
C LYS A 282 17.69 -39.71 19.15
N HIS A 283 17.85 -38.40 19.01
CA HIS A 283 16.97 -37.42 19.62
C HIS A 283 15.69 -37.23 18.79
N ASP A 284 14.51 -37.36 19.41
CA ASP A 284 13.22 -37.37 18.68
C ASP A 284 12.87 -36.03 18.01
N LYS A 285 13.33 -34.91 18.60
CA LYS A 285 13.09 -33.54 18.12
C LYS A 285 14.11 -33.01 17.11
N ILE A 286 15.01 -33.85 16.63
CA ILE A 286 16.07 -33.46 15.67
C ILE A 286 15.79 -34.11 14.33
N ASP A 287 15.90 -33.32 13.26
CA ASP A 287 15.82 -33.85 11.90
C ASP A 287 17.06 -34.70 11.61
N LYS A 288 16.83 -35.98 11.29
CA LYS A 288 17.91 -36.97 11.14
C LYS A 288 18.67 -36.85 9.82
N ASN A 289 18.11 -36.17 8.82
CA ASN A 289 18.72 -36.01 7.51
C ASN A 289 19.69 -34.82 7.47
N LEU A 290 19.53 -33.88 8.38
CA LEU A 290 20.27 -32.62 8.40
C LEU A 290 21.09 -32.48 9.69
N ILE A 291 21.99 -33.43 9.95
CA ILE A 291 22.95 -33.40 11.06
C ILE A 291 24.37 -33.37 10.49
N ILE A 292 25.16 -32.39 10.90
CA ILE A 292 26.58 -32.28 10.60
C ILE A 292 27.31 -32.12 11.93
N VAL A 293 28.16 -33.09 12.27
CA VAL A 293 29.12 -32.99 13.35
C VAL A 293 30.48 -33.24 12.73
N SER A 294 31.31 -32.19 12.69
CA SER A 294 32.59 -32.27 11.97
C SER A 294 33.69 -31.60 12.76
N PHE A 295 34.82 -32.28 12.85
CA PHE A 295 36.09 -31.64 13.17
C PHE A 295 36.55 -30.87 11.93
N ASN A 296 36.49 -29.53 11.95
CA ASN A 296 36.68 -28.72 10.76
C ASN A 296 37.68 -27.57 10.92
N GLU A 297 38.24 -27.37 12.11
CA GLU A 297 39.22 -26.31 12.35
C GLU A 297 40.44 -26.81 13.11
N LEU A 298 41.60 -26.49 12.56
CA LEU A 298 42.90 -26.60 13.19
C LEU A 298 43.40 -25.18 13.46
N SER A 299 43.60 -24.82 14.73
CA SER A 299 44.11 -23.50 15.11
C SER A 299 45.29 -23.61 16.08
N THR A 300 46.01 -22.53 16.29
CA THR A 300 47.09 -22.44 17.29
C THR A 300 46.58 -22.54 18.73
N TYR A 301 45.29 -22.34 18.92
CA TYR A 301 44.64 -22.34 20.23
C TYR A 301 44.01 -23.70 20.52
N GLY A 302 43.46 -24.38 19.52
CA GLY A 302 42.85 -25.69 19.69
C GLY A 302 42.22 -26.28 18.44
N PHE A 303 41.51 -27.37 18.67
CA PHE A 303 40.83 -28.18 17.67
C PHE A 303 39.33 -27.87 17.67
N GLY A 304 38.81 -27.26 16.60
CA GLY A 304 37.41 -26.84 16.51
C GLY A 304 36.50 -27.94 15.98
N VAL A 305 35.41 -28.18 16.70
CA VAL A 305 34.31 -29.03 16.27
C VAL A 305 33.09 -28.18 15.99
N PHE A 306 32.58 -28.31 14.77
CA PHE A 306 31.36 -27.64 14.30
C PHE A 306 30.19 -28.61 14.36
N ILE A 307 29.12 -28.16 15.03
CA ILE A 307 27.86 -28.88 15.15
C ILE A 307 26.77 -28.05 14.49
N TYR A 308 26.01 -28.69 13.63
CA TYR A 308 24.95 -28.06 12.86
C TYR A 308 23.82 -29.06 12.65
N PHE A 309 22.62 -28.71 13.12
CA PHE A 309 21.45 -29.55 12.95
C PHE A 309 20.15 -28.73 12.91
N TYR A 310 19.05 -29.39 12.59
CA TYR A 310 17.72 -28.78 12.56
C TYR A 310 16.77 -29.44 13.56
N THR A 311 15.83 -28.65 14.08
CA THR A 311 14.75 -29.10 14.97
C THR A 311 13.39 -28.60 14.46
N ASP A 312 12.33 -29.35 14.77
CA ASP A 312 10.93 -28.97 14.57
C ASP A 312 10.34 -28.21 15.77
N GLU A 313 11.15 -27.90 16.79
CA GLU A 313 10.70 -27.17 17.98
C GLU A 313 10.72 -25.65 17.74
N PHE A 314 9.54 -25.08 17.49
CA PHE A 314 9.40 -23.67 17.14
C PHE A 314 9.14 -22.74 18.32
N GLU A 315 8.55 -23.24 19.40
CA GLU A 315 8.24 -22.46 20.59
C GLU A 315 9.56 -22.05 21.28
N TYR A 316 9.76 -20.75 21.49
CA TYR A 316 11.05 -20.22 21.93
C TYR A 316 11.56 -20.85 23.24
N LEU A 317 10.68 -21.03 24.23
CA LEU A 317 11.04 -21.62 25.52
C LEU A 317 11.44 -23.10 25.40
N LYS A 318 10.72 -23.88 24.60
CA LYS A 318 11.06 -25.30 24.37
C LYS A 318 12.33 -25.44 23.54
N TYR A 319 12.52 -24.58 22.56
CA TYR A 319 13.75 -24.48 21.78
C TYR A 319 14.98 -24.21 22.67
N GLU A 320 14.90 -23.26 23.60
CA GLU A 320 16.02 -22.99 24.51
C GLU A 320 16.28 -24.16 25.46
N LYS A 321 15.23 -24.81 25.97
CA LYS A 321 15.38 -26.04 26.77
C LYS A 321 16.03 -27.19 25.99
N LEU A 322 15.66 -27.36 24.72
CA LEU A 322 16.29 -28.36 23.84
C LEU A 322 17.77 -28.07 23.64
N LYS A 323 18.14 -26.81 23.41
CA LYS A 323 19.55 -26.39 23.33
C LYS A 323 20.30 -26.66 24.62
N GLU A 324 19.71 -26.34 25.76
CA GLU A 324 20.28 -26.62 27.08
C GLU A 324 20.54 -28.12 27.28
N GLU A 325 19.53 -28.96 27.00
CA GLU A 325 19.64 -30.42 27.09
C GLU A 325 20.76 -30.97 26.20
N ILE A 326 20.84 -30.52 24.95
CA ILE A 326 21.86 -30.95 24.01
C ILE A 326 23.25 -30.49 24.48
N ASN A 327 23.39 -29.25 24.94
CA ASN A 327 24.66 -28.73 25.45
C ASN A 327 25.16 -29.53 26.67
N ILE A 328 24.27 -29.87 27.61
CA ILE A 328 24.62 -30.69 28.77
C ILE A 328 25.09 -32.08 28.35
N LYS A 329 24.36 -32.76 27.45
CA LYS A 329 24.77 -34.08 26.92
C LYS A 329 26.11 -34.04 26.20
N ILE A 330 26.39 -32.97 25.47
CA ILE A 330 27.70 -32.78 24.83
C ILE A 330 28.80 -32.65 25.89
N LEU A 331 28.58 -31.88 26.95
CA LEU A 331 29.55 -31.76 28.04
C LEU A 331 29.78 -33.10 28.75
N GLU A 332 28.75 -33.92 28.93
CA GLU A 332 28.87 -35.27 29.48
C GLU A 332 29.74 -36.16 28.59
N ILE A 333 29.48 -36.19 27.27
CA ILE A 333 30.28 -36.95 26.29
C ILE A 333 31.75 -36.50 26.31
N LEU A 334 32.00 -35.19 26.36
CA LEU A 334 33.36 -34.66 26.41
C LEU A 334 34.09 -35.07 27.69
N ARG A 335 33.40 -35.07 28.84
CA ARG A 335 33.97 -35.52 30.12
C ARG A 335 34.29 -37.01 30.11
N GLU A 336 33.43 -37.85 29.55
CA GLU A 336 33.70 -39.29 29.41
C GLU A 336 34.96 -39.57 28.58
N GLU A 337 35.18 -38.81 27.52
CA GLU A 337 36.36 -38.94 26.64
C GLU A 337 37.60 -38.19 27.17
N ASN A 338 37.53 -37.62 28.38
CA ASN A 338 38.56 -36.78 29.00
C ASN A 338 38.99 -35.59 28.12
N VAL A 339 38.05 -35.04 27.34
CA VAL A 339 38.28 -33.88 26.48
C VAL A 339 38.01 -32.59 27.26
N SER A 340 39.04 -31.75 27.34
CA SER A 340 38.91 -30.42 27.94
C SER A 340 38.52 -29.40 26.88
N LEU A 341 37.45 -28.64 27.17
CA LEU A 341 37.10 -27.46 26.38
C LEU A 341 38.16 -26.38 26.59
N MET A 342 38.63 -25.82 25.50
CA MET A 342 39.44 -24.62 25.55
C MET A 342 38.51 -23.42 25.66
N PHE A 343 38.49 -22.81 26.83
CA PHE A 343 38.05 -21.43 26.97
C PHE A 343 39.25 -20.55 26.66
N LEU A 344 39.06 -19.38 26.05
CA LEU A 344 40.11 -18.38 25.87
C LEU A 344 40.63 -17.97 27.27
N ASN A 345 41.59 -18.73 27.78
CA ASN A 345 42.39 -18.38 28.93
C ASN A 345 43.44 -17.40 28.41
N PHE A 346 43.11 -16.11 28.47
CA PHE A 346 44.15 -15.09 28.45
C PHE A 346 45.01 -15.29 29.70
N ASP A 347 46.09 -16.05 29.57
CA ASP A 347 47.09 -16.19 30.62
C ASP A 347 47.88 -14.88 30.73
N PHE A 348 47.35 -13.93 31.51
CA PHE A 348 48.01 -12.65 31.79
C PHE A 348 49.34 -12.80 32.55
N LYS A 349 49.71 -14.00 33.02
CA LYS A 349 50.99 -14.22 33.72
C LYS A 349 52.23 -14.01 32.83
N GLY A 350 52.06 -14.00 31.51
CA GLY A 350 53.13 -13.65 30.57
C GLY A 350 53.40 -12.15 30.43
N PHE A 351 52.44 -11.28 30.78
CA PHE A 351 52.54 -9.83 30.52
C PHE A 351 53.40 -9.10 31.57
N GLU A 352 53.44 -9.57 32.81
CA GLU A 352 54.25 -8.93 33.87
C GLU A 352 55.76 -9.10 33.66
N ARG A 353 56.22 -10.09 32.88
CA ARG A 353 57.65 -10.27 32.59
C ARG A 353 58.18 -9.41 31.44
N ARG A 354 57.32 -8.69 30.72
CA ARG A 354 57.72 -7.78 29.63
C ARG A 354 57.36 -6.32 29.87
N SER A 355 56.93 -5.94 31.07
CA SER A 355 56.81 -4.52 31.47
C SER A 355 58.15 -3.92 31.90
N GLY A 356 59.18 -4.10 31.05
CA GLY A 356 60.40 -3.32 31.06
C GLY A 356 60.54 -2.71 29.67
N ASN A 357 60.04 -1.48 29.52
CA ASN A 357 60.05 -0.68 28.29
C ASN A 357 59.37 -1.30 27.06
N CYS A 358 58.08 -1.02 26.90
CA CYS A 358 57.53 -0.82 25.55
C CYS A 358 56.36 0.17 25.62
N ASN A 359 56.53 1.32 24.96
CA ASN A 359 55.44 2.26 24.69
C ASN A 359 54.47 1.55 23.73
N LEU A 360 53.29 1.17 24.23
CA LEU A 360 52.19 0.69 23.41
C LEU A 360 51.48 1.91 22.80
N GLU A 361 51.85 2.24 21.57
CA GLU A 361 51.04 3.13 20.72
C GLU A 361 49.70 2.46 20.38
N ASN A 362 48.66 3.32 20.26
CA ASN A 362 47.22 3.05 20.15
C ASN A 362 46.75 2.12 19.00
N THR A 363 47.63 1.41 18.30
CA THR A 363 47.33 0.61 17.11
C THR A 363 46.66 -0.74 17.40
N GLU A 364 46.90 -1.37 18.55
CA GLU A 364 46.34 -2.72 18.84
C GLU A 364 44.87 -2.69 19.30
N LEU A 365 44.39 -1.54 19.81
CA LEU A 365 42.99 -1.37 20.24
C LEU A 365 42.04 -1.14 19.05
N GLU A 366 42.53 -0.60 17.93
CA GLU A 366 41.72 -0.40 16.72
C GLU A 366 41.51 -1.72 15.95
N SER A 367 42.49 -2.62 15.94
CA SER A 367 42.32 -3.95 15.29
C SER A 367 41.29 -4.84 16.00
N ILE A 368 41.13 -4.69 17.31
CA ILE A 368 40.16 -5.48 18.08
C ILE A 368 38.72 -4.97 17.87
N LYS A 369 38.55 -3.65 17.66
CA LYS A 369 37.24 -3.06 17.34
C LYS A 369 36.70 -3.54 15.99
N ASN A 370 37.55 -3.66 14.98
CA ASN A 370 37.14 -4.05 13.63
C ASN A 370 36.68 -5.52 13.53
N ILE A 371 37.23 -6.42 14.35
CA ILE A 371 36.84 -7.84 14.33
C ILE A 371 35.43 -8.04 14.93
N THR A 372 35.03 -7.22 15.90
CA THR A 372 33.69 -7.32 16.51
C THR A 372 32.54 -6.75 15.67
N GLU A 373 32.82 -5.94 14.65
CA GLU A 373 31.78 -5.42 13.75
C GLU A 373 31.50 -6.33 12.54
N GLU A 374 32.48 -7.12 12.07
CA GLU A 374 32.27 -8.08 10.97
C GLU A 374 31.42 -9.29 11.37
N GLU A 375 31.41 -9.70 12.64
CA GLU A 375 30.64 -10.87 13.11
C GLU A 375 29.15 -10.59 13.40
N ARG A 376 28.67 -9.36 13.20
CA ARG A 376 27.25 -9.00 13.37
C ARG A 376 26.43 -8.98 12.08
N GLY A 377 27.01 -9.38 10.95
CA GLY A 377 26.30 -9.39 9.67
C GLY A 377 26.36 -10.73 8.96
N VAL A 378 25.53 -11.71 9.36
CA VAL A 378 24.75 -12.64 8.49
C VAL A 378 23.61 -13.24 9.30
#